data_AF-A0A3N6ADT3-F1
#
_entry.id   AF-A0A3N6ADT3-F1
#
_cell.length_a   1.000
_cell.length_b   1.000
_cell.length_c   1.000
_cell.angle_alpha   90.00
_cell.angle_beta   90.00
_cell.angle_gamma   90.00
#
_symmetry.space_group_name_H-M   'P 1'
#
loop_
_entity.id
_entity.type
_entity.pdbx_description
1 polymer ?
#
loop_
_entity_poly.entity_id
_entity_poly.type
_entity_poly.pdbx_seq_one_letter_code
_entity_poly.pdbx_strand_id
1 'polypeptide(L)'
;VLIDLVLALALWEFFGLVRKYGAVRYSLTLGAVLGLPWIWCYRNDWILAYLVLAVLLLLSWSVFATRDMQTGFPSAAGNLLALFYLGIPMSILGLLQEAQALELLLILITIWMTDTAAYFVGKFWGRHKITPAISPSKSLEGYLAGFAAAALTVPVYSYFLLPSWSVLFSVLTGVVLGVLGTIGDLFESVLKRGAGIKDSSNLIPGHGGILDRIDSLLFAFPSYYLLRISLLAS
;
A
#
# COMPACT_ATOMS: atom_id res chain seq x y z
N VAL A 1 -8.24 -11.84 -11.08
CA VAL A 1 -8.50 -11.00 -12.28
C VAL A 1 -8.54 -9.50 -11.98
N LEU A 2 -9.51 -8.98 -11.22
CA LEU A 2 -9.56 -7.52 -10.94
C LEU A 2 -8.31 -7.04 -10.18
N ILE A 3 -7.89 -7.77 -9.15
CA ILE A 3 -6.66 -7.50 -8.39
C ILE A 3 -5.44 -7.46 -9.33
N ASP A 4 -5.32 -8.43 -10.25
CA ASP A 4 -4.22 -8.49 -11.20
C ASP A 4 -4.20 -7.30 -12.15
N LEU A 5 -5.37 -6.81 -12.59
CA LEU A 5 -5.48 -5.62 -13.43
C LEU A 5 -5.02 -4.36 -12.69
N VAL A 6 -5.50 -4.15 -11.46
CA VAL A 6 -5.08 -3.03 -10.61
C VAL A 6 -3.58 -3.11 -10.33
N LEU A 7 -3.08 -4.31 -9.99
CA LEU A 7 -1.67 -4.55 -9.71
C LEU A 7 -0.80 -4.32 -10.95
N ALA A 8 -1.21 -4.77 -12.13
CA ALA A 8 -0.47 -4.56 -13.38
C ALA A 8 -0.36 -3.06 -13.73
N LEU A 9 -1.45 -2.31 -13.56
CA LEU A 9 -1.45 -0.86 -13.79
C LEU A 9 -0.60 -0.11 -12.75
N ALA A 10 -0.75 -0.43 -11.46
CA ALA A 10 0.09 0.14 -10.41
C ALA A 10 1.57 -0.17 -10.62
N LEU A 11 1.90 -1.38 -11.07
CA LEU A 11 3.26 -1.82 -11.37
C LEU A 11 3.84 -1.07 -12.58
N TRP A 12 3.02 -0.79 -13.60
CA TRP A 12 3.43 0.04 -14.74
C TRP A 12 3.78 1.47 -14.30
N GLU A 13 2.94 2.09 -13.46
CA GLU A 13 3.19 3.43 -12.91
C GLU A 13 4.43 3.46 -12.01
N PHE A 14 4.54 2.46 -11.13
CA PHE A 14 5.68 2.31 -10.23
C PHE A 14 6.99 2.18 -10.99
N PHE A 15 7.05 1.39 -12.07
CA PHE A 15 8.26 1.33 -12.89
C PHE A 15 8.55 2.64 -13.64
N GLY A 16 7.51 3.40 -14.01
CA GLY A 16 7.68 4.76 -14.52
C GLY A 16 8.37 5.68 -13.51
N LEU A 17 8.00 5.57 -12.23
CA LEU A 17 8.61 6.28 -11.11
C LEU A 17 10.05 5.83 -10.85
N VAL A 18 10.28 4.52 -10.69
CA VAL A 18 11.61 3.99 -10.34
C VAL A 18 12.63 4.21 -11.47
N ARG A 19 12.18 4.30 -12.72
CA ARG A 19 13.04 4.70 -13.85
C ARG A 19 13.67 6.09 -13.68
N LYS A 20 12.99 7.01 -12.98
CA LYS A 20 13.54 8.34 -12.69
C LYS A 20 14.69 8.31 -11.69
N TYR A 21 14.82 7.21 -10.94
CA TYR A 21 15.97 6.92 -10.09
C TYR A 21 17.10 6.15 -10.81
N GLY A 22 17.04 6.04 -12.15
CA GLY A 22 18.06 5.34 -12.95
C GLY A 22 17.92 3.82 -12.94
N ALA A 23 16.81 3.29 -12.43
CA ALA A 23 16.55 1.85 -12.40
C ALA A 23 15.98 1.32 -13.73
N VAL A 24 16.30 0.06 -14.03
CA VAL A 24 15.77 -0.71 -15.16
C VAL A 24 14.79 -1.75 -14.64
N ARG A 25 13.61 -1.82 -15.27
CA ARG A 25 12.60 -2.86 -14.98
C ARG A 25 13.07 -4.22 -15.48
N TYR A 26 12.82 -5.29 -14.72
CA TYR A 26 13.05 -6.66 -15.18
C TYR A 26 11.74 -7.29 -15.64
N SER A 27 11.75 -7.98 -16.78
CA SER A 27 10.58 -8.74 -17.25
C SER A 27 10.16 -9.80 -16.24
N LEU A 28 11.13 -10.41 -15.54
CA LEU A 28 10.91 -11.37 -14.47
C LEU A 28 10.08 -10.80 -13.31
N THR A 29 10.18 -9.49 -13.02
CA THR A 29 9.43 -8.87 -11.93
C THR A 29 7.94 -8.83 -12.21
N LEU A 30 7.52 -8.67 -13.47
CA LEU A 30 6.11 -8.73 -13.84
C LEU A 30 5.53 -10.11 -13.48
N GLY A 31 6.22 -11.19 -13.86
CA GLY A 31 5.80 -12.55 -13.53
C GLY A 31 5.83 -12.84 -12.03
N ALA A 32 6.86 -12.37 -11.32
CA ALA A 32 7.01 -12.54 -9.88
C ALA A 32 5.93 -11.80 -9.07
N VAL A 33 5.55 -10.59 -9.50
CA VAL A 33 4.55 -9.78 -8.79
C VAL A 33 3.13 -10.24 -9.13
N LEU A 34 2.82 -10.49 -10.40
CA LEU A 34 1.49 -10.91 -10.83
C LEU A 34 1.17 -12.37 -10.48
N GLY A 35 2.18 -13.23 -10.32
CA GLY A 35 1.98 -14.60 -9.87
C GLY A 35 1.73 -14.73 -8.36
N LEU A 36 2.13 -13.73 -7.56
CA LEU A 36 2.09 -13.82 -6.11
C LEU A 36 0.66 -13.97 -5.53
N PRO A 37 -0.37 -13.21 -5.98
CA PRO A 37 -1.73 -13.41 -5.50
C PRO A 37 -2.25 -14.83 -5.73
N TRP A 38 -1.92 -15.42 -6.89
CA TRP A 38 -2.34 -16.78 -7.26
C TRP A 38 -1.66 -17.84 -6.40
N ILE A 39 -0.35 -17.73 -6.19
CA ILE A 39 0.38 -18.65 -5.33
C ILE A 39 -0.18 -18.57 -3.91
N TRP A 40 -0.44 -17.38 -3.39
CA TRP A 40 -0.94 -17.25 -2.02
C TRP A 40 -2.36 -17.81 -1.86
N CYS A 41 -3.26 -17.55 -2.82
CA CYS A 41 -4.64 -18.04 -2.73
C CYS A 41 -4.75 -19.57 -2.94
N TYR A 42 -4.01 -20.14 -3.90
CA TYR A 42 -4.20 -21.54 -4.32
C TYR A 42 -3.10 -22.51 -3.86
N ARG A 43 -1.93 -22.00 -3.45
CA ARG A 43 -0.73 -22.78 -3.08
C ARG A 43 0.01 -22.11 -1.91
N ASN A 44 -0.73 -21.75 -0.85
CA ASN A 44 -0.19 -21.03 0.30
C ASN A 44 1.02 -21.76 0.94
N ASP A 45 1.04 -23.09 0.92
CA ASP A 45 2.17 -23.92 1.35
C ASP A 45 3.49 -23.62 0.59
N TRP A 46 3.41 -23.08 -0.63
CA TRP A 46 4.56 -22.71 -1.46
C TRP A 46 4.92 -21.22 -1.38
N ILE A 47 4.22 -20.38 -0.61
CA ILE A 47 4.43 -18.93 -0.62
C ILE A 47 5.86 -18.53 -0.26
N LEU A 48 6.43 -19.18 0.76
CA LEU A 48 7.80 -18.90 1.20
C LEU A 48 8.81 -19.33 0.13
N ALA A 49 8.63 -20.51 -0.46
CA ALA A 49 9.49 -20.99 -1.54
C ALA A 49 9.43 -20.07 -2.77
N TYR A 50 8.23 -19.60 -3.12
CA TYR A 50 8.03 -18.64 -4.21
C TYR A 50 8.72 -17.30 -3.93
N LEU A 51 8.55 -16.73 -2.74
CA LEU A 51 9.20 -15.46 -2.37
C LEU A 51 10.73 -15.58 -2.37
N VAL A 52 11.27 -16.65 -1.80
CA VAL A 52 12.72 -16.92 -1.82
C VAL A 52 13.23 -17.04 -3.24
N LEU A 53 12.55 -17.83 -4.09
CA LEU A 53 12.91 -18.00 -5.49
C LEU A 53 12.81 -16.69 -6.26
N ALA A 54 11.75 -15.91 -6.08
CA ALA A 54 11.57 -14.60 -6.71
C ALA A 54 12.70 -13.64 -6.33
N VAL A 55 13.03 -13.54 -5.04
CA VAL A 55 14.14 -12.70 -4.57
C VAL A 55 15.47 -13.15 -5.18
N LEU A 56 15.78 -14.45 -5.14
CA LEU A 56 17.02 -14.99 -5.71
C LEU A 56 17.12 -14.76 -7.21
N LEU A 57 16.02 -14.95 -7.96
CA LEU A 57 15.98 -14.70 -9.40
C LEU A 57 16.14 -13.22 -9.72
N LEU A 58 15.47 -12.32 -8.99
CA LEU A 58 15.56 -10.88 -9.21
C LEU A 58 16.97 -10.34 -8.90
N LEU A 59 17.58 -10.81 -7.80
CA LEU A 59 18.95 -10.46 -7.45
C LEU A 59 19.95 -11.04 -8.46
N SER A 60 19.79 -12.30 -8.86
CA SER A 60 20.67 -12.92 -9.86
C SER A 60 20.53 -12.24 -11.22
N TRP A 61 19.31 -11.88 -11.63
CA TRP A 61 19.07 -11.17 -12.88
C TRP A 61 19.70 -9.77 -12.89
N SER A 62 19.80 -9.11 -11.73
CA SER A 62 20.47 -7.81 -11.63
C SER A 62 21.94 -7.86 -12.06
N VAL A 63 22.62 -9.00 -11.87
CA VAL A 63 24.01 -9.22 -12.31
C VAL A 63 24.11 -9.16 -13.84
N PHE A 64 23.10 -9.67 -14.55
CA PHE A 64 23.12 -9.77 -16.01
C PHE A 64 22.47 -8.57 -16.71
N ALA A 65 21.46 -7.96 -16.09
CA ALA A 65 20.65 -6.91 -16.69
C ALA A 65 21.36 -5.55 -16.75
N THR A 66 22.29 -5.30 -15.84
CA THR A 66 23.00 -4.02 -15.72
C THR A 66 24.51 -4.25 -15.71
N ARG A 67 25.20 -3.71 -16.71
CA ARG A 67 26.68 -3.79 -16.82
C ARG A 67 27.41 -2.70 -16.04
N ASP A 68 26.68 -1.69 -15.56
CA ASP A 68 27.21 -0.58 -14.78
C ASP A 68 26.71 -0.66 -13.33
N MET A 69 27.65 -0.62 -12.39
CA MET A 69 27.38 -0.62 -10.94
C MET A 69 26.47 0.53 -10.51
N GLN A 70 26.48 1.67 -11.22
CA GLN A 70 25.61 2.81 -10.91
C GLN A 70 24.12 2.52 -11.18
N THR A 71 23.83 1.60 -12.10
CA THR A 71 22.44 1.23 -12.47
C THR A 71 21.98 -0.07 -11.84
N GLY A 72 22.90 -0.97 -11.49
CA GLY A 72 22.56 -2.29 -10.97
C GLY A 72 21.89 -2.27 -9.61
N PHE A 73 22.43 -1.52 -8.65
CA PHE A 73 21.82 -1.43 -7.33
C PHE A 73 20.44 -0.77 -7.33
N PRO A 74 20.22 0.41 -7.98
CA PRO A 74 18.88 0.99 -8.11
C PRO A 74 17.88 0.07 -8.81
N SER A 75 18.33 -0.69 -9.81
CA SER A 75 17.49 -1.67 -10.51
C SER A 75 17.09 -2.83 -9.59
N ALA A 76 18.04 -3.45 -8.89
CA ALA A 76 17.74 -4.50 -7.93
C ALA A 76 16.78 -4.02 -6.84
N ALA A 77 17.08 -2.85 -6.23
CA ALA A 77 16.26 -2.24 -5.19
C ALA A 77 14.84 -1.93 -5.69
N GLY A 78 14.69 -1.34 -6.89
CA GLY A 78 13.40 -1.03 -7.49
C GLY A 78 12.54 -2.26 -7.76
N ASN A 79 13.13 -3.31 -8.33
CA ASN A 79 12.40 -4.54 -8.63
C ASN A 79 12.05 -5.33 -7.36
N LEU A 80 12.90 -5.34 -6.33
CA LEU A 80 12.56 -5.90 -5.02
C LEU A 80 11.48 -5.08 -4.33
N LEU A 81 11.57 -3.75 -4.39
CA LEU A 81 10.56 -2.88 -3.81
C LEU A 81 9.20 -3.13 -4.48
N ALA A 82 9.12 -3.35 -5.80
CA ALA A 82 7.88 -3.76 -6.45
C ALA A 82 7.28 -5.05 -5.84
N LEU A 83 8.12 -6.05 -5.54
CA LEU A 83 7.68 -7.29 -4.91
C LEU A 83 7.13 -7.06 -3.50
N PHE A 84 7.86 -6.32 -2.66
CA PHE A 84 7.50 -6.11 -1.25
C PHE A 84 6.42 -5.05 -1.04
N TYR A 85 6.44 -3.97 -1.82
CA TYR A 85 5.54 -2.83 -1.66
C TYR A 85 4.23 -2.98 -2.42
N LEU A 86 4.23 -3.62 -3.61
CA LEU A 86 3.02 -3.85 -4.40
C LEU A 86 2.55 -5.29 -4.33
N GLY A 87 3.44 -6.23 -4.61
CA GLY A 87 3.10 -7.65 -4.72
C GLY A 87 2.47 -8.20 -3.43
N ILE A 88 3.21 -8.13 -2.31
CA ILE A 88 2.75 -8.71 -1.04
C ILE A 88 1.42 -8.08 -0.56
N PRO A 89 1.27 -6.75 -0.45
CA PRO A 89 0.01 -6.16 0.02
C PRO A 89 -1.19 -6.47 -0.88
N MET A 90 -1.02 -6.45 -2.21
CA MET A 90 -2.10 -6.77 -3.14
C MET A 90 -2.43 -8.26 -3.17
N SER A 91 -1.48 -9.13 -2.81
CA SER A 91 -1.76 -10.56 -2.63
C SER A 91 -2.58 -10.83 -1.37
N ILE A 92 -2.34 -10.07 -0.29
CA ILE A 92 -3.14 -10.13 0.94
C ILE A 92 -4.58 -9.67 0.69
N LEU A 93 -4.80 -8.66 -0.16
CA LEU A 93 -6.14 -8.28 -0.61
C LEU A 93 -6.90 -9.49 -1.23
N GLY A 94 -6.21 -10.34 -1.99
CA GLY A 94 -6.80 -11.56 -2.55
C GLY A 94 -7.33 -12.51 -1.48
N LEU A 95 -6.57 -12.69 -0.39
CA LEU A 95 -6.97 -13.54 0.74
C LEU A 95 -8.19 -13.00 1.49
N LEU A 96 -8.31 -11.67 1.58
CA LEU A 96 -9.43 -11.00 2.25
C LEU A 96 -10.71 -10.97 1.37
N GLN A 97 -10.58 -11.13 0.05
CA GLN A 97 -11.71 -11.05 -0.88
C GLN A 97 -12.63 -12.27 -0.81
N GLU A 98 -12.08 -13.47 -0.61
CA GLU A 98 -12.87 -14.70 -0.72
C GLU A 98 -13.84 -14.92 0.45
N ALA A 99 -13.66 -14.27 1.60
CA ALA A 99 -14.50 -14.53 2.77
C ALA A 99 -14.86 -13.30 3.63
N GLN A 100 -14.42 -12.08 3.28
CA GLN A 100 -14.52 -10.92 4.19
C GLN A 100 -14.89 -9.59 3.51
N ALA A 101 -15.88 -9.58 2.63
CA ALA A 101 -16.32 -8.37 1.91
C ALA A 101 -16.65 -7.17 2.84
N LEU A 102 -17.27 -7.41 4.00
CA LEU A 102 -17.58 -6.37 4.97
C LEU A 102 -16.33 -5.80 5.66
N GLU A 103 -15.29 -6.61 5.87
CA GLU A 103 -14.01 -6.16 6.44
C GLU A 103 -13.23 -5.34 5.39
N LEU A 104 -13.27 -5.74 4.12
CA LEU A 104 -12.69 -4.94 3.03
C LEU A 104 -13.35 -3.58 2.89
N LEU A 105 -14.69 -3.54 2.95
CA LEU A 105 -15.44 -2.29 2.92
C LEU A 105 -15.10 -1.40 4.14
N LEU A 106 -14.92 -2.00 5.32
CA LEU A 106 -14.47 -1.30 6.52
C LEU A 106 -13.11 -0.62 6.30
N ILE A 107 -12.13 -1.33 5.73
CA ILE A 107 -10.80 -0.75 5.45
C ILE A 107 -10.93 0.44 4.49
N LEU A 108 -11.67 0.28 3.39
CA LEU A 108 -11.86 1.35 2.41
C LEU A 108 -12.52 2.59 3.02
N ILE A 109 -13.62 2.40 3.75
CA ILE A 109 -14.31 3.50 4.43
C ILE A 109 -13.40 4.16 5.46
N THR A 110 -12.61 3.39 6.21
CA THR A 110 -11.70 3.93 7.21
C THR A 110 -10.64 4.83 6.58
N ILE A 111 -10.03 4.40 5.47
CA ILE A 111 -9.06 5.24 4.74
C ILE A 111 -9.74 6.50 4.20
N TRP A 112 -10.90 6.38 3.55
CA TRP A 112 -11.61 7.54 3.01
C TRP A 112 -12.04 8.54 4.08
N MET A 113 -12.51 8.06 5.23
CA MET A 113 -12.86 8.92 6.37
C MET A 113 -11.62 9.59 6.96
N THR A 114 -10.49 8.88 7.04
CA THR A 114 -9.20 9.43 7.47
C THR A 114 -8.76 10.56 6.56
N ASP A 115 -8.73 10.34 5.24
CA ASP A 115 -8.31 11.34 4.26
C ASP A 115 -9.24 12.55 4.25
N THR A 116 -10.54 12.32 4.35
CA THR A 116 -11.56 13.37 4.37
C THR A 116 -11.39 14.26 5.60
N ALA A 117 -11.28 13.66 6.79
CA ALA A 117 -11.07 14.40 8.03
C ALA A 117 -9.74 15.15 8.01
N ALA A 118 -8.67 14.50 7.57
CA ALA A 118 -7.34 15.13 7.48
C ALA A 118 -7.32 16.30 6.50
N TYR A 119 -8.00 16.18 5.35
CA TYR A 119 -8.12 17.23 4.36
C TYR A 119 -8.87 18.45 4.92
N PHE A 120 -10.07 18.25 5.47
CA PHE A 120 -10.89 19.37 5.93
C PHE A 120 -10.27 20.07 7.15
N VAL A 121 -9.84 19.31 8.16
CA VAL A 121 -9.20 19.91 9.35
C VAL A 121 -7.87 20.55 8.96
N GLY A 122 -7.07 19.89 8.13
CA GLY A 122 -5.80 20.45 7.67
C GLY A 122 -5.97 21.73 6.84
N LYS A 123 -7.07 21.84 6.07
CA LYS A 123 -7.37 23.04 5.27
C LYS A 123 -7.85 24.21 6.13
N PHE A 124 -8.75 23.98 7.09
CA PHE A 124 -9.35 25.06 7.88
C PHE A 124 -8.54 25.44 9.12
N TRP A 125 -7.87 24.47 9.73
CA TRP A 125 -7.19 24.63 11.02
C TRP A 125 -5.73 24.19 11.02
N GLY A 126 -5.19 23.70 9.90
CA GLY A 126 -3.81 23.23 9.82
C GLY A 126 -2.79 24.35 9.91
N ARG A 127 -2.08 24.44 11.03
CA ARG A 127 -1.02 25.44 11.27
C ARG A 127 0.37 24.82 11.23
N HIS A 128 0.53 23.62 11.77
CA HIS A 128 1.85 22.98 11.91
C HIS A 128 2.10 21.99 10.78
N LYS A 129 2.97 22.33 9.83
CA LYS A 129 3.35 21.43 8.73
C LYS A 129 4.38 20.40 9.21
N ILE A 130 4.13 19.11 8.96
CA ILE A 130 5.05 18.04 9.37
C ILE A 130 6.12 17.80 8.32
N THR A 131 5.72 17.69 7.04
CA THR A 131 6.62 17.30 5.95
C THR A 131 6.56 18.30 4.80
N PRO A 132 6.91 19.59 5.00
CA PRO A 132 6.75 20.63 3.98
C PRO A 132 7.49 20.33 2.68
N ALA A 133 8.63 19.62 2.74
CA ALA A 133 9.38 19.19 1.56
C ALA A 133 8.69 18.06 0.76
N ILE A 134 7.86 17.25 1.41
CA ILE A 134 7.18 16.10 0.79
C ILE A 134 5.75 16.48 0.37
N SER A 135 5.00 17.06 1.31
CA SER A 135 3.65 17.55 1.10
C SER A 135 3.39 18.85 1.89
N PRO A 136 3.43 20.02 1.22
CA PRO A 136 3.23 21.31 1.89
C PRO A 136 1.79 21.51 2.41
N SER A 137 0.82 20.74 1.92
CA SER A 137 -0.56 20.80 2.38
C SER A 137 -0.76 20.07 3.71
N LYS A 138 0.01 19.01 4.01
CA LYS A 138 -0.22 18.17 5.19
C LYS A 138 0.23 18.84 6.49
N SER A 139 -0.65 18.80 7.49
CA SER A 139 -0.47 19.44 8.80
C SER A 139 -0.73 18.45 9.93
N LEU A 140 -0.08 18.67 11.08
CA LEU A 140 -0.25 17.86 12.29
C LEU A 140 -1.71 17.79 12.74
N GLU A 141 -2.43 18.90 12.70
CA GLU A 141 -3.85 18.96 13.07
C GLU A 141 -4.70 18.08 12.15
N GLY A 142 -4.37 18.06 10.85
CA GLY A 142 -4.99 17.19 9.86
C GLY A 142 -4.75 15.71 10.17
N TYR A 143 -3.51 15.32 10.48
CA TYR A 143 -3.22 13.92 10.84
C TYR A 143 -3.90 13.49 12.13
N LEU A 144 -3.93 14.35 13.15
CA LEU A 144 -4.64 14.06 14.40
C LEU A 144 -6.15 13.88 14.16
N ALA A 145 -6.74 14.69 13.28
CA ALA A 145 -8.14 14.53 12.88
C ALA A 145 -8.39 13.26 12.07
N GLY A 146 -7.52 12.92 11.12
CA GLY A 146 -7.59 11.66 10.38
C GLY A 146 -7.50 10.45 11.32
N PHE A 147 -6.57 10.48 12.28
CA PHE A 147 -6.43 9.45 13.29
C PHE A 147 -7.68 9.32 14.16
N ALA A 148 -8.23 10.44 14.65
CA ALA A 148 -9.47 10.44 15.42
C ALA A 148 -10.65 9.89 14.59
N ALA A 149 -10.72 10.23 13.30
CA ALA A 149 -11.74 9.70 12.39
C ALA A 149 -11.60 8.18 12.22
N ALA A 150 -10.38 7.64 12.05
CA ALA A 150 -10.15 6.20 11.95
C ALA A 150 -10.54 5.47 13.26
N ALA A 151 -10.12 6.02 14.40
CA ALA A 151 -10.41 5.47 15.73
C ALA A 151 -11.91 5.48 16.07
N LEU A 152 -12.71 6.36 15.47
CA LEU A 152 -14.16 6.39 15.61
C LEU A 152 -14.87 5.52 14.56
N THR A 153 -14.41 5.56 13.31
CA THR A 153 -15.06 4.90 12.17
C THR A 153 -15.13 3.40 12.38
N VAL A 154 -14.04 2.77 12.81
CA VAL A 154 -13.99 1.31 12.95
C VAL A 154 -14.93 0.79 14.04
N PRO A 155 -14.91 1.29 15.29
CA PRO A 155 -15.87 0.87 16.32
C PRO A 155 -17.34 1.12 15.95
N VAL A 156 -17.65 2.25 15.30
CA VAL A 156 -19.01 2.55 14.86
C VAL A 156 -19.45 1.56 13.77
N TYR A 157 -18.61 1.34 12.76
CA TYR A 157 -18.92 0.41 11.68
C TYR A 157 -19.06 -1.02 12.20
N SER A 158 -18.12 -1.49 13.02
CA SER A 158 -18.11 -2.87 13.52
C SER A 158 -19.30 -3.16 14.42
N TYR A 159 -19.74 -2.18 15.22
CA TYR A 159 -20.95 -2.33 16.04
C TYR A 159 -22.20 -2.70 15.22
N PHE A 160 -22.36 -2.13 14.02
CA PHE A 160 -23.53 -2.38 13.17
C PHE A 160 -23.36 -3.57 12.22
N LEU A 161 -22.18 -3.74 11.64
CA LEU A 161 -21.97 -4.67 10.51
C LEU A 161 -21.08 -5.86 10.85
N LEU A 162 -20.33 -5.81 11.96
CA LEU A 162 -19.44 -6.88 12.41
C LEU A 162 -19.62 -7.14 13.91
N PRO A 163 -20.84 -7.52 14.36
CA PRO A 163 -21.19 -7.61 15.79
C PRO A 163 -20.39 -8.68 16.56
N SER A 164 -19.69 -9.58 15.87
CA SER A 164 -18.78 -10.56 16.47
C SER A 164 -17.46 -9.93 16.93
N TRP A 165 -17.13 -8.71 16.52
CA TRP A 165 -15.88 -8.06 16.90
C TRP A 165 -15.93 -7.55 18.33
N SER A 166 -14.87 -7.81 19.09
CA SER A 166 -14.69 -7.16 20.38
C SER A 166 -14.43 -5.66 20.20
N VAL A 167 -14.81 -4.87 21.22
CA VAL A 167 -14.54 -3.43 21.25
C VAL A 167 -13.02 -3.17 21.16
N LEU A 168 -12.23 -3.97 21.87
CA LEU A 168 -10.77 -3.86 21.85
C LEU A 168 -10.21 -4.07 20.44
N PHE A 169 -10.64 -5.14 19.74
CA PHE A 169 -10.19 -5.41 18.38
C PHE A 169 -10.57 -4.29 17.41
N SER A 170 -11.79 -3.75 17.56
CA SER A 170 -12.29 -2.65 16.72
C SER A 170 -11.47 -1.37 16.91
N VAL A 171 -11.20 -0.97 18.16
CA VAL A 171 -10.41 0.23 18.46
C VAL A 171 -8.97 0.06 17.97
N LEU A 172 -8.34 -1.09 18.23
CA LEU A 172 -6.98 -1.37 17.76
C LEU A 172 -6.88 -1.33 16.23
N THR A 173 -7.87 -1.90 15.54
CA THR A 173 -7.94 -1.86 14.08
C THR A 173 -8.04 -0.42 13.57
N GLY A 174 -8.89 0.42 14.16
CA GLY A 174 -8.99 1.84 13.79
C GLY A 174 -7.69 2.61 14.00
N VAL A 175 -7.01 2.40 15.13
CA VAL A 175 -5.70 3.01 15.43
C VAL A 175 -4.64 2.60 14.41
N VAL A 176 -4.53 1.30 14.13
CA VAL A 176 -3.52 0.76 13.22
C VAL A 176 -3.77 1.21 11.78
N LEU A 177 -5.01 1.15 11.31
CA LEU A 177 -5.37 1.62 9.97
C LEU A 177 -5.12 3.12 9.79
N GLY A 178 -5.50 3.94 10.78
CA GLY A 178 -5.28 5.38 10.74
C GLY A 178 -3.79 5.75 10.68
N VAL A 179 -2.95 5.07 11.47
CA VAL A 179 -1.50 5.33 11.52
C VAL A 179 -0.81 4.79 10.27
N LEU A 180 -0.99 3.52 9.96
CA LEU A 180 -0.24 2.86 8.87
C LEU A 180 -0.75 3.27 7.49
N GLY A 181 -2.05 3.53 7.32
CA GLY A 181 -2.59 4.10 6.09
C GLY A 181 -1.93 5.46 5.78
N THR A 182 -1.87 6.34 6.77
CA THR A 182 -1.20 7.65 6.66
C THR A 182 0.30 7.50 6.32
N ILE A 183 0.99 6.54 6.94
CA ILE A 183 2.41 6.27 6.65
C ILE A 183 2.57 5.76 5.21
N GLY A 184 1.65 4.94 4.70
CA GLY A 184 1.67 4.45 3.32
C GLY A 184 1.61 5.58 2.28
N ASP A 185 0.66 6.50 2.42
CA ASP A 185 0.53 7.69 1.56
C ASP A 185 1.74 8.62 1.69
N LEU A 186 2.32 8.76 2.89
CA LEU A 186 3.58 9.50 3.07
C LEU A 186 4.77 8.82 2.38
N PHE A 187 4.88 7.50 2.46
CA PHE A 187 5.94 6.75 1.83
C PHE A 187 5.88 6.89 0.30
N GLU A 188 4.69 6.76 -0.29
CA GLU A 188 4.49 6.96 -1.73
C GLU A 188 4.79 8.41 -2.13
N SER A 189 4.37 9.39 -1.32
CA SER A 189 4.73 10.80 -1.51
C SER A 189 6.25 11.02 -1.53
N VAL A 190 7.02 10.36 -0.64
CA VAL A 190 8.49 10.43 -0.64
C VAL A 190 9.07 9.87 -1.94
N LEU A 191 8.58 8.72 -2.41
CA LEU A 191 9.00 8.13 -3.68
C LEU A 191 8.72 9.06 -4.87
N LYS A 192 7.56 9.73 -4.90
CA LYS A 192 7.22 10.67 -5.97
C LYS A 192 8.13 11.90 -5.96
N ARG A 193 8.36 12.48 -4.78
CA ARG A 193 9.20 13.68 -4.63
C ARG A 193 10.66 13.42 -4.92
N GLY A 194 11.21 12.30 -4.48
CA GLY A 194 12.59 11.94 -4.84
C GLY A 194 12.77 11.67 -6.34
N ALA A 195 11.71 11.24 -7.04
CA ALA A 195 11.67 11.13 -8.50
C ALA A 195 11.38 12.47 -9.23
N GLY A 196 11.21 13.58 -8.50
CA GLY A 196 10.89 14.89 -9.08
C GLY A 196 9.48 14.98 -9.69
N ILE A 197 8.55 14.12 -9.26
CA ILE A 197 7.15 14.12 -9.71
C ILE A 197 6.17 14.38 -8.56
N LYS A 198 4.92 14.66 -8.92
CA LYS A 198 3.83 14.84 -7.97
C LYS A 198 2.84 13.69 -7.98
N ASP A 199 2.43 13.28 -9.18
CA ASP A 199 1.43 12.23 -9.42
C ASP A 199 2.12 11.07 -10.15
N SER A 200 1.70 9.83 -9.90
CA SER A 200 2.34 8.63 -10.48
C SER A 200 2.09 8.53 -11.99
N SER A 201 0.91 8.96 -12.44
CA SER A 201 0.52 9.05 -13.85
C SER A 201 -0.68 9.99 -14.03
N ASN A 202 -1.12 10.19 -15.28
CA ASN A 202 -2.39 10.87 -15.62
C ASN A 202 -3.44 9.87 -16.14
N LEU A 203 -3.37 8.60 -15.72
CA LEU A 203 -4.21 7.53 -16.23
C LEU A 203 -5.70 7.75 -15.91
N ILE A 204 -6.00 8.34 -14.75
CA ILE A 204 -7.35 8.78 -14.40
C ILE A 204 -7.39 10.31 -14.50
N PRO A 205 -8.04 10.89 -15.54
CA PRO A 205 -8.10 12.33 -15.72
C PRO A 205 -8.59 13.06 -14.46
N GLY A 206 -7.79 14.00 -13.97
CA GLY A 206 -8.07 14.77 -12.75
C GLY A 206 -7.88 14.02 -11.42
N HIS A 207 -7.54 12.74 -11.46
CA HIS A 207 -7.44 11.88 -10.26
C HIS A 207 -6.07 11.19 -10.10
N GLY A 208 -5.11 11.43 -10.99
CA GLY A 208 -3.77 10.84 -10.92
C GLY A 208 -3.74 9.40 -11.44
N GLY A 209 -2.81 8.60 -10.92
CA GLY A 209 -2.66 7.20 -11.27
C GLY A 209 -3.37 6.23 -10.32
N ILE A 210 -3.30 4.94 -10.65
CA ILE A 210 -3.80 3.88 -9.77
C ILE A 210 -2.95 3.74 -8.52
N LEU A 211 -1.62 3.93 -8.63
CA LEU A 211 -0.71 3.89 -7.49
C LEU A 211 -1.07 4.95 -6.45
N ASP A 212 -1.41 6.17 -6.89
CA ASP A 212 -1.88 7.28 -6.06
C ASP A 212 -3.21 6.96 -5.32
N ARG A 213 -3.92 5.89 -5.71
CA ARG A 213 -5.22 5.51 -5.15
C ARG A 213 -5.15 4.33 -4.20
N ILE A 214 -4.07 3.54 -4.27
CA ILE A 214 -3.86 2.38 -3.43
C ILE A 214 -2.73 2.56 -2.43
N ASP A 215 -1.99 3.67 -2.47
CA ASP A 215 -0.85 3.99 -1.61
C ASP A 215 -1.06 3.72 -0.11
N SER A 216 -2.15 4.22 0.47
CA SER A 216 -2.55 3.99 1.85
C SER A 216 -2.99 2.54 2.07
N LEU A 217 -3.63 1.94 1.07
CA LEU A 217 -4.11 0.56 1.10
C LEU A 217 -2.96 -0.46 1.13
N LEU A 218 -1.84 -0.16 0.49
CA LEU A 218 -0.64 -1.01 0.49
C LEU A 218 -0.06 -1.21 1.90
N PHE A 219 -0.32 -0.27 2.83
CA PHE A 219 0.02 -0.44 4.25
C PHE A 219 -1.17 -0.93 5.08
N ALA A 220 -2.40 -0.55 4.71
CA ALA A 220 -3.61 -0.95 5.42
C ALA A 220 -3.90 -2.46 5.34
N PHE A 221 -3.79 -3.07 4.15
CA PHE A 221 -4.08 -4.50 3.97
C PHE A 221 -3.18 -5.43 4.80
N PRO A 222 -1.84 -5.33 4.73
CA PRO A 222 -0.98 -6.20 5.52
C PRO A 222 -1.15 -5.98 7.03
N SER A 223 -1.31 -4.72 7.46
CA SER A 223 -1.45 -4.42 8.88
C SER A 223 -2.76 -4.94 9.47
N TYR A 224 -3.87 -4.77 8.74
CA TYR A 224 -5.14 -5.37 9.10
C TYR A 224 -5.08 -6.89 9.14
N TYR A 225 -4.50 -7.51 8.11
CA TYR A 225 -4.37 -8.96 8.03
C TYR A 225 -3.57 -9.52 9.23
N LEU A 226 -2.46 -8.88 9.60
CA LEU A 226 -1.66 -9.27 10.77
C LEU A 226 -2.45 -9.17 12.07
N LEU A 227 -3.23 -8.10 12.28
CA LEU A 227 -4.10 -7.97 13.45
C LEU A 227 -5.16 -9.06 13.47
N ARG A 228 -5.82 -9.30 12.34
CA ARG A 228 -6.87 -10.30 12.19
C ARG A 228 -6.38 -11.70 12.56
N ILE A 229 -5.25 -12.15 12.01
CA ILE A 229 -4.71 -13.47 12.34
C ILE A 229 -4.22 -13.56 13.79
N SER A 230 -3.80 -12.46 14.39
CA SER A 230 -3.26 -12.45 15.76
C SER A 230 -4.36 -12.42 16.83
N LEU A 231 -5.52 -11.82 16.54
CA LEU A 231 -6.53 -11.48 17.55
C LEU A 231 -7.95 -11.98 17.24
N LEU A 232 -8.28 -12.30 15.98
CA LEU A 232 -9.59 -12.83 15.58
C LEU A 232 -9.53 -14.33 15.22
N ALA A 233 -8.36 -14.85 14.85
CA ALA A 233 -8.18 -16.27 14.52
C ALA A 233 -7.75 -17.13 15.72
N SER A 234 -7.59 -16.52 16.90
CA SER A 234 -7.36 -17.15 18.20
C SER A 234 -8.67 -17.32 18.97
#